data_AF-A0A925ZSD1-F1
#
_entry.id   AF-A0A925ZSD1-F1
#
_cell.length_a   1.000
_cell.length_b   1.000
_cell.length_c   1.000
_cell.angle_alpha   90.00
_cell.angle_beta   90.00
_cell.angle_gamma   90.00
#
_symmetry.space_group_name_H-M   'P 1'
#
loop_
_entity.id
_entity.type
_entity.pdbx_description
1 polymer ?
#
loop_
_entity_poly.entity_id
_entity_poly.type
_entity_poly.pdbx_seq_one_letter_code
_entity_poly.pdbx_strand_id
1 'polypeptide(L)'
;LIRTALGSGAAPDQLYLAAGRLRYNGGEYRRALANYRAALDAQPESAAATLGVGLAARKLGDNRAAAGALTSYLRLAPHAPEQAELRAWIQKHGG
;
A
#
# COMPACT_ATOMS: atom_id res chain seq x y z
N LEU A 1 6.01 7.56 -30.37
CA LEU A 1 6.97 8.40 -29.61
C LEU A 1 7.53 7.57 -28.46
N ILE A 2 8.56 6.79 -28.73
CA ILE A 2 9.26 5.96 -27.74
C ILE A 2 10.21 6.88 -26.96
N ARG A 3 9.98 7.08 -25.65
CA ARG A 3 10.96 7.71 -24.75
C ARG A 3 11.61 6.63 -23.89
N THR A 4 12.71 6.09 -24.41
CA THR A 4 13.73 5.41 -23.61
C THR A 4 14.64 6.47 -23.00
N ALA A 5 14.66 6.58 -21.67
CA ALA A 5 15.70 7.27 -20.92
C ALA A 5 15.80 6.66 -19.52
N LEU A 6 16.60 5.60 -19.39
CA LEU A 6 17.11 5.16 -18.11
C LEU A 6 18.34 6.00 -17.77
N GLY A 7 18.31 6.65 -16.62
CA GLY A 7 19.44 7.38 -16.04
C GLY A 7 19.15 7.62 -14.56
N SER A 8 19.61 6.69 -13.72
CA SER A 8 19.65 6.65 -12.24
C SER A 8 18.36 6.68 -11.39
N GLY A 9 17.16 6.94 -11.93
CA GLY A 9 15.95 7.07 -11.10
C GLY A 9 15.07 5.82 -11.06
N ALA A 10 14.75 5.29 -9.88
CA ALA A 10 13.64 4.35 -9.72
C ALA A 10 12.34 4.97 -10.28
N ALA A 11 11.42 4.14 -10.81
CA ALA A 11 10.17 4.64 -11.36
C ALA A 11 9.36 5.42 -10.30
N PRO A 12 8.54 6.43 -10.66
CA PRO A 12 7.85 7.26 -9.69
C PRO A 12 7.05 6.46 -8.66
N ASP A 13 6.37 5.39 -9.07
CA ASP A 13 5.67 4.45 -8.20
C ASP A 13 6.61 3.80 -7.19
N GLN A 14 7.79 3.36 -7.62
CA GLN A 14 8.80 2.73 -6.77
C GLN A 14 9.41 3.72 -5.77
N LEU A 15 9.63 4.97 -6.18
CA LEU A 15 10.11 6.04 -5.30
C LEU A 15 9.08 6.35 -4.21
N TYR A 16 7.82 6.53 -4.59
CA TYR A 16 6.73 6.74 -3.64
C TYR A 16 6.53 5.53 -2.72
N LEU A 17 6.61 4.32 -3.26
CA LEU A 17 6.52 3.09 -2.48
C LEU A 17 7.64 3.00 -1.43
N ALA A 18 8.89 3.27 -1.83
CA ALA A 18 10.04 3.28 -0.93
C ALA A 18 9.92 4.37 0.15
N ALA A 19 9.54 5.59 -0.23
CA ALA A 19 9.28 6.68 0.71
C ALA A 19 8.16 6.32 1.70
N GLY A 20 7.09 5.69 1.21
CA GLY A 20 5.99 5.18 2.04
C GLY A 20 6.47 4.19 3.09
N ARG A 21 7.31 3.22 2.70
CA ARG A 21 7.90 2.23 3.61
C ARG A 21 8.78 2.87 4.67
N LEU A 22 9.68 3.78 4.28
CA LEU A 22 10.55 4.49 5.21
C LEU A 22 9.75 5.25 6.26
N ARG A 23 8.72 5.98 5.83
CA ARG A 23 7.84 6.74 6.73
C ARG A 23 6.99 5.86 7.62
N TYR A 24 6.50 4.74 7.10
CA TYR A 24 5.76 3.77 7.89
C TYR A 24 6.62 3.20 9.01
N ASN A 25 7.86 2.82 8.69
CA ASN A 25 8.83 2.31 9.67
C ASN A 25 9.21 3.38 10.70
N GLY A 26 9.25 4.66 10.30
CA GLY A 26 9.45 5.80 11.19
C GLY A 26 8.22 6.22 12.01
N GLY A 27 7.09 5.52 11.91
CA GLY A 27 5.85 5.87 12.62
C GLY A 27 5.08 7.05 12.02
N GLU A 28 5.53 7.62 10.91
CA GLU A 28 4.88 8.73 10.22
C GLU A 28 3.71 8.25 9.35
N TYR A 29 2.76 7.52 9.93
CA TYR A 29 1.73 6.75 9.20
C TYR A 29 0.89 7.60 8.25
N ARG A 30 0.56 8.84 8.61
CA ARG A 30 -0.20 9.76 7.73
C ARG A 30 0.60 10.12 6.48
N ARG A 31 1.90 10.37 6.61
CA ARG A 31 2.79 10.66 5.47
C ARG A 31 3.10 9.39 4.68
N ALA A 32 3.18 8.24 5.34
CA ALA A 32 3.31 6.94 4.67
C ALA A 32 2.11 6.68 3.76
N LEU A 33 0.89 6.88 4.29
CA LEU A 33 -0.36 6.75 3.54
C LEU A 33 -0.40 7.64 2.29
N ALA A 34 0.04 8.90 2.40
CA ALA A 34 0.12 9.81 1.27
C ALA A 34 1.08 9.29 0.18
N ASN A 35 2.25 8.79 0.57
CA ASN A 35 3.19 8.22 -0.40
C ASN A 35 2.67 6.92 -1.03
N TYR A 36 2.04 6.03 -0.27
CA TYR A 36 1.46 4.82 -0.86
C TYR A 36 0.32 5.14 -1.85
N ARG A 37 -0.47 6.18 -1.60
CA ARG A 37 -1.48 6.65 -2.56
C ARG A 37 -0.84 7.21 -3.83
N ALA A 38 0.21 8.03 -3.71
CA ALA A 38 0.95 8.50 -4.88
C ALA A 38 1.58 7.36 -5.69
N ALA A 39 2.03 6.28 -5.02
CA ALA A 39 2.49 5.08 -5.69
C ALA A 39 1.36 4.38 -6.47
N LEU A 40 0.14 4.35 -5.93
CA LEU A 40 -1.05 3.82 -6.63
C LEU A 40 -1.52 4.71 -7.77
N ASP A 41 -1.38 6.04 -7.66
CA ASP A 41 -1.69 6.95 -8.76
C ASP A 41 -0.77 6.71 -9.97
N ALA A 42 0.49 6.32 -9.72
CA ALA A 42 1.46 5.95 -10.75
C ALA A 42 1.32 4.50 -11.23
N GLN A 43 0.99 3.56 -10.34
CA GLN A 43 0.75 2.14 -10.65
C GLN A 43 -0.49 1.62 -9.90
N PRO A 44 -1.70 1.71 -10.49
CA PRO A 44 -2.97 1.40 -9.82
C PRO A 44 -3.09 -0.04 -9.30
N GLU A 45 -2.41 -0.99 -9.93
CA GLU A 45 -2.45 -2.41 -9.57
C GLU A 45 -1.27 -2.85 -8.67
N SER A 46 -0.56 -1.91 -8.04
CA SER A 46 0.53 -2.24 -7.13
C SER A 46 0.00 -2.87 -5.84
N ALA A 47 0.11 -4.21 -5.75
CA ALA A 47 -0.23 -4.96 -4.54
C ALA A 47 0.54 -4.45 -3.32
N ALA A 48 1.84 -4.12 -3.49
CA ALA A 48 2.68 -3.62 -2.41
C ALA A 48 2.23 -2.23 -1.90
N ALA A 49 1.85 -1.31 -2.80
CA ALA A 49 1.34 -0.01 -2.39
C ALA A 49 -0.06 -0.14 -1.76
N THR A 50 -0.91 -1.02 -2.29
CA THR A 50 -2.25 -1.32 -1.74
C THR A 50 -2.15 -1.87 -0.31
N LEU A 51 -1.22 -2.81 -0.07
CA LEU A 51 -0.91 -3.31 1.26
C LEU A 51 -0.44 -2.17 2.18
N GLY A 52 0.47 -1.32 1.68
CA GLY A 52 0.96 -0.14 2.40
C GLY A 52 -0.15 0.81 2.85
N VAL A 53 -1.13 1.10 1.98
CA VAL A 53 -2.33 1.89 2.32
C VAL A 53 -3.10 1.21 3.46
N GLY A 54 -3.37 -0.09 3.35
CA GLY A 54 -4.09 -0.85 4.36
C GLY A 54 -3.40 -0.81 5.72
N LEU A 55 -2.10 -1.09 5.76
CA LEU A 55 -1.31 -1.08 7.00
C LEU A 55 -1.21 0.32 7.61
N ALA A 56 -0.97 1.36 6.80
CA ALA A 56 -0.91 2.74 7.29
C ALA A 56 -2.27 3.21 7.85
N ALA A 57 -3.37 2.88 7.18
CA ALA A 57 -4.73 3.17 7.67
C ALA A 57 -5.03 2.47 9.00
N ARG A 58 -4.62 1.19 9.16
CA ARG A 58 -4.72 0.46 10.44
C ARG A 58 -4.01 1.18 11.56
N LYS A 59 -2.79 1.65 11.31
CA LYS A 59 -1.99 2.38 12.30
C LYS A 59 -2.58 3.75 12.66
N LEU A 60 -3.37 4.33 11.77
CA LEU A 60 -4.11 5.57 12.00
C LEU A 60 -5.48 5.36 12.67
N GLY A 61 -5.89 4.10 12.89
CA GLY A 61 -7.20 3.76 13.46
C GLY A 61 -8.37 3.84 12.46
N ASP A 62 -8.10 4.10 11.19
CA ASP A 62 -9.11 4.10 10.13
C ASP A 62 -9.37 2.66 9.65
N ASN A 63 -10.09 1.91 10.50
CA ASN A 63 -10.36 0.50 10.27
C ASN A 63 -11.17 0.25 8.99
N ARG A 64 -12.05 1.18 8.63
CA ARG A 64 -12.87 1.08 7.40
C ARG A 64 -12.00 1.21 6.16
N ALA A 65 -11.16 2.25 6.08
CA ALA A 65 -10.25 2.42 4.94
C ALA A 65 -9.22 1.27 4.88
N ALA A 66 -8.72 0.84 6.03
CA ALA A 66 -7.84 -0.31 6.13
C ALA A 66 -8.47 -1.59 5.57
N ALA A 67 -9.69 -1.93 5.98
CA ALA A 67 -10.39 -3.13 5.54
C ALA A 67 -10.63 -3.11 4.03
N GLY A 68 -11.00 -1.96 3.45
CA GLY A 68 -11.18 -1.81 2.01
C GLY A 68 -9.87 -2.03 1.22
N ALA A 69 -8.78 -1.41 1.68
CA ALA A 69 -7.47 -1.56 1.05
C ALA A 69 -6.93 -3.00 1.18
N LEU A 70 -7.05 -3.62 2.35
CA LEU A 70 -6.60 -5.00 2.56
C LEU A 70 -7.44 -6.01 1.76
N THR A 71 -8.75 -5.79 1.63
CA THR A 71 -9.59 -6.59 0.73
C THR A 71 -9.10 -6.49 -0.71
N SER A 72 -8.77 -5.28 -1.16
CA SER A 72 -8.20 -5.07 -2.50
C SER A 72 -6.83 -5.74 -2.67
N TYR A 73 -5.97 -5.68 -1.65
CA TYR A 73 -4.69 -6.38 -1.64
C TYR A 73 -4.87 -7.89 -1.81
N LEU A 74 -5.79 -8.51 -1.06
CA LEU A 74 -6.05 -9.94 -1.15
C LEU A 74 -6.59 -10.39 -2.51
N ARG A 75 -7.23 -9.48 -3.27
CA ARG A 75 -7.63 -9.73 -4.66
C ARG A 75 -6.43 -9.69 -5.62
N LEU A 76 -5.48 -8.78 -5.39
CA LEU A 76 -4.27 -8.65 -6.22
C LEU A 76 -3.21 -9.74 -5.90
N ALA A 77 -3.16 -10.19 -4.65
CA ALA A 77 -2.22 -11.19 -4.16
C ALA A 77 -2.96 -12.33 -3.42
N PRO A 78 -3.71 -13.20 -4.14
CA PRO A 78 -4.55 -14.22 -3.54
C PRO A 78 -3.77 -15.32 -2.81
N HIS A 79 -2.46 -15.42 -3.02
CA HIS A 79 -1.57 -16.42 -2.40
C HIS A 79 -0.56 -15.78 -1.42
N ALA A 80 -0.80 -14.54 -0.96
CA ALA A 80 0.05 -13.91 0.03
C ALA A 80 0.07 -14.73 1.34
N PRO A 81 1.24 -14.95 1.97
CA PRO A 81 1.36 -15.77 3.17
C PRO A 81 0.56 -15.21 4.35
N GLU A 82 0.41 -13.89 4.44
CA GLU A 82 -0.38 -13.21 5.45
C GLU A 82 -1.90 -13.20 5.17
N GLN A 83 -2.38 -13.86 4.11
CA GLN A 83 -3.80 -13.80 3.70
C GLN A 83 -4.77 -14.21 4.82
N ALA A 84 -4.48 -15.31 5.51
CA ALA A 84 -5.38 -15.82 6.55
C ALA A 84 -5.52 -14.83 7.72
N GLU A 85 -4.40 -14.23 8.14
CA GLU A 85 -4.38 -13.19 9.18
C GLU A 85 -5.18 -11.95 8.75
N LEU A 86 -4.97 -11.48 7.52
CA LEU A 86 -5.67 -10.31 7.01
C LEU A 86 -7.18 -10.53 6.91
N ARG A 87 -7.63 -11.71 6.47
CA ARG A 87 -9.07 -12.04 6.43
C ARG A 87 -9.70 -12.03 7.82
N ALA A 88 -9.05 -12.66 8.80
CA ALA A 88 -9.51 -12.66 10.18
C ALA A 88 -9.57 -11.23 10.76
N TRP A 89 -8.56 -10.40 10.47
CA TRP A 89 -8.55 -9.01 10.90
C TRP A 89 -9.70 -8.20 10.27
N ILE A 90 -9.92 -8.34 8.96
CA ILE A 90 -10.99 -7.65 8.22
C ILE A 90 -12.35 -8.04 8.78
N GLN A 91 -12.62 -9.32 9.04
CA GLN A 91 -13.90 -9.76 9.60
C GLN A 91 -14.20 -9.11 10.96
N LYS A 92 -13.16 -8.90 11.78
CA LYS A 92 -13.29 -8.30 13.11
C LYS A 92 -13.42 -6.77 13.10
N HIS A 93 -12.87 -6.09 12.08
CA HIS A 93 -12.72 -4.62 12.10
C HIS A 93 -13.32 -3.89 10.88
N GLY A 94 -13.83 -4.61 9.88
CA GLY A 94 -14.35 -4.04 8.63
C GLY A 94 -15.84 -3.71 8.61
N GLY A 95 -16.55 -3.97 9.71
CA GLY A 95 -17.97 -3.65 9.92
C GLY A 95 -18.18 -2.32 10.63
#